data_AF-A0A4Q3VFN9-F1
#
_entry.id   AF-A0A4Q3VFN9-F1
#
_cell.length_a   1.000
_cell.length_b   1.000
_cell.length_c   1.000
_cell.angle_alpha   90.00
_cell.angle_beta   90.00
_cell.angle_gamma   90.00
#
_symmetry.space_group_name_H-M   'P 1'
#
loop_
_entity.id
_entity.type
_entity.pdbx_description
1 polymer ?
#
loop_
_entity_poly.entity_id
_entity_poly.type
_entity_poly.pdbx_seq_one_letter_code
_entity_poly.pdbx_strand_id
1 'polypeptide(L)'
;MFVASLVAPVPLFDALGVRHGAHHGQLILGMRAMALVGIVAAGVVDRVLRQLLAIVDSVRAGDPFVSGNAHRLQAIAWWVLAGEVLRLAIGAIAWAASSPAQALEVDIGFSIAPWLAVLLLFVLAQVFAEGTRMRDDLEGTV
;
A
#
# COMPACT_ATOMS: atom_id res chain seq x y z
N MET A 1 4.66 -19.01 20.40
CA MET A 1 5.54 -17.93 20.88
C MET A 1 5.16 -16.52 20.38
N PHE A 2 4.43 -16.37 19.28
CA PHE A 2 4.09 -15.05 18.70
C PHE A 2 3.08 -14.23 19.53
N VAL A 3 2.16 -14.89 20.26
CA VAL A 3 1.12 -14.22 21.06
C VAL A 3 1.61 -13.80 22.45
N ALA A 4 2.60 -14.49 23.02
CA ALA A 4 3.13 -14.19 24.35
C ALA A 4 3.91 -12.85 24.40
N SER A 5 4.44 -12.41 23.26
CA SER A 5 5.09 -11.10 23.08
C SER A 5 4.11 -9.91 23.19
N LEU A 6 2.80 -10.17 23.08
CA LEU A 6 1.78 -9.13 23.00
C LEU A 6 1.25 -8.68 24.38
N VAL A 7 1.52 -9.43 25.46
CA VAL A 7 0.80 -9.27 26.75
C VAL A 7 1.71 -9.19 27.99
N ALA A 8 2.99 -9.54 27.92
CA ALA A 8 3.84 -9.46 29.12
C ALA A 8 4.23 -8.00 29.43
N PRO A 9 3.83 -7.45 30.60
CA PRO A 9 4.24 -6.12 31.00
C PRO A 9 5.75 -6.11 31.25
N VAL A 10 6.34 -4.98 30.89
CA VAL A 10 7.76 -4.66 30.87
C VAL A 10 8.50 -4.67 32.25
N PRO A 11 7.90 -4.66 33.46
CA PRO A 11 8.68 -4.33 34.66
C PRO A 11 9.47 -5.49 35.28
N LEU A 12 9.32 -6.75 34.81
CA LEU A 12 10.11 -7.86 35.38
C LEU A 12 11.58 -7.84 34.93
N PHE A 13 11.85 -7.36 33.72
CA PHE A 13 13.20 -7.33 33.16
C PHE A 13 14.03 -6.12 33.65
N ASP A 14 13.37 -5.06 34.13
CA ASP A 14 14.03 -3.91 34.76
C ASP A 14 14.65 -4.24 36.12
N ALA A 15 14.13 -5.24 36.83
CA ALA A 15 14.66 -5.68 38.12
C ALA A 15 16.00 -6.43 38.02
N LEU A 16 16.40 -6.89 36.82
CA LEU A 16 17.60 -7.71 36.60
C LEU A 16 18.84 -6.90 36.21
N GLY A 17 18.78 -5.56 36.23
CA GLY A 17 19.98 -4.72 36.09
C GLY A 17 20.74 -4.89 34.77
N VAL A 18 20.09 -5.43 33.74
CA VAL A 18 20.68 -5.51 32.40
C VAL A 18 20.71 -4.08 31.84
N ARG A 19 21.90 -3.50 31.82
CA ARG A 19 22.18 -2.20 31.21
C ARG A 19 21.69 -2.24 29.76
N HIS A 20 20.56 -1.59 29.52
CA HIS A 20 19.88 -1.52 28.24
C HIS A 20 20.78 -0.80 27.23
N GLY A 21 21.46 -1.54 26.37
CA GLY A 21 22.09 -0.95 25.20
C GLY A 21 20.97 -0.43 24.28
N ALA A 22 20.90 0.89 24.08
CA ALA A 22 19.90 1.57 23.25
C ALA A 22 19.67 0.90 21.86
N HIS A 23 20.67 0.16 21.37
CA HIS A 23 20.62 -0.62 20.13
C HIS A 23 19.55 -1.74 20.09
N HIS A 24 19.26 -2.45 21.20
CA HIS A 24 18.26 -3.54 21.17
C HIS A 24 16.83 -2.99 21.07
N GLY A 25 16.54 -1.87 21.74
CA GLY A 25 15.24 -1.21 21.68
C GLY A 25 14.91 -0.65 20.29
N GLN A 26 15.91 -0.05 19.63
CA GLN A 26 15.77 0.48 18.28
C GLN A 26 15.51 -0.63 17.24
N LEU A 27 16.19 -1.77 17.35
CA LEU A 27 15.96 -2.92 16.47
C LEU A 27 14.54 -3.50 16.61
N ILE A 28 14.05 -3.65 17.85
CA ILE A 28 12.69 -4.16 18.11
C ILE A 28 11.63 -3.17 17.59
N LEU A 29 11.86 -1.86 17.78
CA LEU A 29 10.96 -0.82 17.28
C LEU A 29 10.92 -0.81 15.74
N GLY A 30 12.08 -0.89 15.08
CA GLY A 30 12.17 -0.96 13.62
C GLY A 30 11.47 -2.20 13.05
N MET A 31 11.65 -3.36 13.68
CA MET A 31 10.96 -4.60 13.30
C MET A 31 9.43 -4.47 13.45
N ARG A 32 8.94 -3.88 14.55
CA ARG A 32 7.51 -3.63 14.75
C ARG A 32 6.94 -2.65 13.73
N ALA A 33 7.68 -1.59 13.40
CA ALA A 33 7.28 -0.62 12.37
C ALA A 33 7.19 -1.28 11.00
N MET A 34 8.18 -2.10 10.61
CA MET A 34 8.15 -2.86 9.35
C MET A 34 7.00 -3.87 9.29
N ALA A 35 6.71 -4.56 10.39
CA ALA A 35 5.57 -5.47 10.46
C ALA A 35 4.23 -4.72 10.25
N LEU A 36 4.05 -3.56 10.90
CA LEU A 36 2.86 -2.72 10.72
C LEU A 36 2.72 -2.25 9.27
N VAL A 37 3.82 -1.78 8.67
CA VAL A 37 3.85 -1.37 7.27
C VAL A 37 3.48 -2.54 6.35
N GLY A 38 3.99 -3.75 6.60
CA GLY A 38 3.62 -4.95 5.85
C GLY A 38 2.13 -5.27 5.91
N ILE A 39 1.50 -5.11 7.07
CA ILE A 39 0.04 -5.30 7.24
C ILE A 39 -0.73 -4.26 6.43
N VAL A 40 -0.31 -2.98 6.47
CA VAL A 40 -0.93 -1.92 5.68
C VAL A 40 -0.78 -2.20 4.18
N ALA A 41 0.41 -2.64 3.74
CA ALA A 41 0.67 -2.99 2.34
C ALA A 41 -0.24 -4.13 1.87
N ALA A 42 -0.41 -5.18 2.68
CA ALA A 42 -1.33 -6.28 2.38
C ALA A 42 -2.78 -5.78 2.22
N GLY A 43 -3.21 -4.86 3.09
CA GLY A 43 -4.52 -4.21 2.98
C GLY A 43 -4.68 -3.42 1.69
N VAL A 44 -3.66 -2.66 1.28
CA VAL A 44 -3.65 -1.91 0.01
C VAL A 44 -3.81 -2.85 -1.19
N VAL A 45 -3.01 -3.92 -1.25
CA VAL A 45 -3.06 -4.91 -2.34
C VAL A 45 -4.44 -5.58 -2.41
N ASP A 46 -4.98 -5.99 -1.27
CA ASP A 46 -6.30 -6.61 -1.17
C ASP A 46 -7.43 -5.67 -1.65
N ARG A 47 -7.31 -4.35 -1.43
CA ARG A 47 -8.23 -3.36 -1.99
C ARG A 47 -8.11 -3.21 -3.50
N VAL A 48 -6.90 -3.20 -4.05
CA VAL A 48 -6.66 -3.20 -5.51
C VAL A 48 -7.30 -4.43 -6.15
N LEU A 49 -7.00 -5.62 -5.60
CA LEU A 49 -7.50 -6.89 -6.12
C LEU A 49 -9.03 -6.96 -6.13
N ARG A 50 -9.70 -6.53 -5.05
CA ARG A 50 -11.17 -6.51 -5.02
C ARG A 50 -11.79 -5.61 -6.09
N GLN A 51 -11.17 -4.47 -6.38
CA GLN A 51 -11.67 -3.59 -7.44
C GLN A 51 -11.42 -4.17 -8.83
N LEU A 52 -10.26 -4.81 -9.05
CA LEU A 52 -9.99 -5.52 -10.29
C LEU A 52 -10.95 -6.68 -10.51
N LEU A 53 -11.23 -7.48 -9.48
CA LEU A 53 -12.20 -8.57 -9.55
C LEU A 53 -13.59 -8.05 -9.94
N ALA A 54 -14.04 -6.95 -9.31
CA ALA A 54 -15.34 -6.41 -9.63
C ALA A 54 -15.42 -5.83 -11.06
N ILE A 55 -14.32 -5.30 -11.61
CA ILE A 55 -14.24 -4.95 -13.03
C ILE A 55 -14.35 -6.22 -13.88
N VAL A 56 -13.56 -7.27 -13.58
CA VAL A 56 -13.60 -8.55 -14.30
C VAL A 56 -15.00 -9.16 -14.29
N ASP A 57 -15.71 -9.11 -13.16
CA ASP A 57 -17.07 -9.64 -13.02
C ASP A 57 -18.05 -8.88 -13.91
N SER A 58 -17.97 -7.54 -13.96
CA SER A 58 -18.81 -6.74 -14.87
C SER A 58 -18.51 -7.01 -16.35
N VAL A 59 -17.23 -7.19 -16.72
CA VAL A 59 -16.82 -7.52 -18.08
C VAL A 59 -17.33 -8.91 -18.48
N ARG A 60 -17.27 -9.89 -17.55
CA ARG A 60 -17.85 -11.24 -17.77
C ARG A 60 -19.36 -11.21 -17.94
N ALA A 61 -20.04 -10.28 -17.28
CA ALA A 61 -21.48 -10.06 -17.44
C ALA A 61 -21.84 -9.37 -18.78
N GLY A 62 -20.85 -8.98 -19.58
CA GLY A 62 -21.05 -8.38 -20.91
C GLY A 62 -21.12 -6.86 -20.94
N ASP A 63 -20.91 -6.18 -19.80
CA ASP A 63 -21.01 -4.72 -19.72
C ASP A 63 -19.68 -4.09 -19.23
N PRO A 64 -18.67 -4.00 -20.10
CA PRO A 64 -17.34 -3.51 -19.74
C PRO A 64 -17.30 -2.01 -19.46
N PHE A 65 -18.18 -1.23 -20.10
CA PHE A 65 -18.21 0.23 -20.05
C PHE A 65 -19.42 0.73 -19.26
N VAL A 66 -19.38 0.50 -17.96
CA VAL A 66 -20.27 1.11 -16.98
C VAL A 66 -19.54 2.18 -16.19
N SER A 67 -20.24 3.27 -15.83
CA SER A 67 -19.70 4.35 -14.99
C SER A 67 -19.09 3.83 -13.68
N GLY A 68 -19.62 2.71 -13.15
CA GLY A 68 -19.07 1.99 -12.01
C GLY A 68 -17.62 1.53 -12.20
N ASN A 69 -17.22 1.11 -13.41
CA ASN A 69 -15.85 0.66 -13.68
C ASN A 69 -14.85 1.82 -13.74
N ALA A 70 -15.29 3.00 -14.20
CA ALA A 70 -14.46 4.21 -14.14
C ALA A 70 -14.13 4.58 -12.69
N HIS A 71 -15.12 4.55 -11.79
CA HIS A 71 -14.88 4.77 -10.36
C HIS A 71 -13.99 3.70 -9.72
N ARG A 72 -14.13 2.43 -10.13
CA ARG A 72 -13.24 1.35 -9.67
C ARG A 72 -11.80 1.56 -10.12
N LEU A 73 -11.58 1.95 -11.38
CA LEU A 73 -10.24 2.30 -11.89
C LEU A 73 -9.63 3.48 -11.13
N GLN A 74 -10.42 4.52 -10.85
CA GLN A 74 -9.96 5.65 -10.05
C GLN A 74 -9.58 5.22 -8.62
N ALA A 75 -10.37 4.34 -8.00
CA ALA A 75 -10.04 3.78 -6.70
C ALA A 75 -8.74 2.96 -6.75
N ILE A 76 -8.52 2.16 -7.79
CA ILE A 76 -7.27 1.42 -8.00
C ILE A 76 -6.09 2.38 -8.10
N ALA A 77 -6.21 3.49 -8.86
CA ALA A 77 -5.17 4.50 -8.97
C ALA A 77 -4.77 5.07 -7.60
N TRP A 78 -5.75 5.38 -6.74
CA TRP A 78 -5.52 5.84 -5.37
C TRP A 78 -4.84 4.79 -4.49
N TRP A 79 -5.25 3.52 -4.57
CA TRP A 79 -4.61 2.45 -3.79
C TRP A 79 -3.18 2.18 -4.25
N VAL A 80 -2.91 2.22 -5.55
CA VAL A 80 -1.54 2.06 -6.08
C VAL A 80 -0.68 3.24 -5.66
N LEU A 81 -1.20 4.47 -5.68
CA LEU A 81 -0.50 5.65 -5.13
C LEU A 81 -0.18 5.50 -3.63
N ALA A 82 -1.13 4.99 -2.84
CA ALA A 82 -0.89 4.71 -1.42
C ALA A 82 0.22 3.67 -1.22
N GLY A 83 0.32 2.67 -2.09
CA GLY A 83 1.42 1.70 -2.13
C GLY A 83 2.78 2.36 -2.38
N GLU A 84 2.86 3.30 -3.31
CA GLU A 84 4.09 4.07 -3.60
C GLU A 84 4.52 4.94 -2.41
N VAL A 85 3.56 5.62 -1.77
CA VAL A 85 3.82 6.38 -0.54
C VAL A 85 4.33 5.47 0.58
N LEU A 86 3.74 4.28 0.71
CA LEU A 86 4.19 3.30 1.70
C LEU A 86 5.61 2.81 1.41
N ARG A 87 5.97 2.62 0.14
CA ARG A 87 7.36 2.28 -0.25
C ARG A 87 8.34 3.37 0.16
N LEU A 88 7.99 4.65 -0.02
CA LEU A 88 8.82 5.76 0.47
C LEU A 88 8.92 5.77 2.00
N ALA A 89 7.82 5.48 2.71
CA ALA A 89 7.83 5.39 4.17
C ALA A 89 8.74 4.27 4.68
N ILE A 90 8.77 3.11 4.02
CA ILE A 90 9.72 2.03 4.32
C ILE A 90 11.17 2.54 4.21
N GLY A 91 11.48 3.31 3.17
CA GLY A 91 12.81 3.84 2.95
C GLY A 91 13.22 4.84 4.01
N ALA A 92 12.30 5.72 4.40
CA ALA A 92 12.51 6.66 5.49
C ALA A 92 12.76 5.95 6.83
N ILE A 93 11.99 4.89 7.14
CA ILE A 93 12.17 4.07 8.35
C ILE A 93 13.52 3.36 8.31
N ALA A 94 13.88 2.74 7.18
CA ALA A 94 15.15 2.05 7.01
C ALA A 94 16.34 3.00 7.17
N TRP A 95 16.27 4.18 6.57
CA TRP A 95 17.29 5.22 6.69
C TRP A 95 17.42 5.71 8.14
N ALA A 96 16.31 5.97 8.83
CA ALA A 96 16.31 6.39 10.24
C ALA A 96 16.81 5.30 11.20
N ALA A 97 16.63 4.02 10.85
CA ALA A 97 17.13 2.88 11.62
C ALA A 97 18.58 2.52 11.30
N SER A 98 19.14 3.04 10.19
CA SER A 98 20.52 2.77 9.81
C SER A 98 21.50 3.41 10.81
N SER A 99 22.53 2.66 11.20
CA SER A 99 23.59 3.14 12.09
C SER A 99 24.96 2.87 11.45
N PRO A 100 26.01 3.65 11.74
CA PRO A 100 27.35 3.43 11.18
C PRO A 100 27.92 2.02 11.42
N ALA A 101 27.44 1.31 12.45
CA ALA A 101 27.85 -0.05 12.80
C ALA A 101 27.00 -1.18 12.14
N GLN A 102 25.82 -0.86 11.60
CA GLN A 102 24.96 -1.77 10.86
C GLN A 102 24.27 -0.96 9.75
N ALA A 103 24.89 -0.92 8.58
CA ALA A 103 24.25 -0.39 7.39
C ALA A 103 23.13 -1.37 7.00
N LEU A 104 21.88 -0.98 7.23
CA LEU A 104 20.74 -1.64 6.62
C LEU A 104 20.72 -1.20 5.15
N GLU A 105 21.30 -2.01 4.26
CA GLU A 105 21.14 -1.81 2.81
C GLU A 105 19.71 -2.16 2.42
N VAL A 106 18.81 -1.19 2.60
CA VAL A 106 17.48 -1.24 2.00
C VAL A 106 17.56 -0.44 0.71
N ASP A 107 17.77 -1.16 -0.40
CA ASP A 107 17.77 -0.58 -1.73
C ASP A 107 16.34 -0.14 -2.09
N ILE A 108 16.00 1.10 -1.75
CA ILE A 108 14.79 1.77 -2.24
C ILE A 108 15.22 2.63 -3.42
N GLY A 109 15.57 1.97 -4.52
CA GLY A 109 15.88 2.64 -5.77
C GLY A 109 14.74 3.56 -6.18
N PHE A 110 15.05 4.84 -6.43
CA PHE A 110 14.09 5.78 -7.00
C PHE A 110 13.78 5.37 -8.44
N SER A 111 12.59 4.82 -8.68
CA SER A 111 12.09 4.47 -10.01
C SER A 111 10.88 5.33 -10.35
N ILE A 112 10.88 5.90 -11.56
CA ILE A 112 9.78 6.73 -12.06
C ILE A 112 8.62 5.89 -12.63
N ALA A 113 8.89 4.63 -13.00
CA ALA A 113 7.91 3.77 -13.66
C ALA A 113 6.62 3.56 -12.84
N PRO A 114 6.67 3.31 -11.51
CA PRO A 114 5.46 3.18 -10.71
C PRO A 114 4.63 4.47 -10.63
N TRP A 115 5.28 5.63 -10.61
CA TRP A 115 4.60 6.93 -10.65
C TRP A 115 3.90 7.16 -11.98
N LEU A 116 4.53 6.80 -13.10
CA LEU A 116 3.88 6.80 -14.41
C LEU A 116 2.70 5.83 -14.46
N ALA A 117 2.79 4.67 -13.82
CA ALA A 117 1.67 3.73 -13.72
C ALA A 117 0.48 4.32 -12.96
N VAL A 118 0.71 5.02 -11.85
CA VAL A 118 -0.35 5.75 -11.12
C VAL A 118 -1.02 6.79 -12.03
N LEU A 119 -0.23 7.62 -12.71
CA LEU A 119 -0.76 8.63 -13.62
C LEU A 119 -1.56 8.00 -14.77
N LEU A 120 -1.04 6.92 -15.36
CA LEU A 120 -1.73 6.19 -16.41
C LEU A 120 -3.06 5.61 -15.91
N LEU A 121 -3.12 5.08 -14.69
CA LEU A 121 -4.37 4.59 -14.10
C LEU A 121 -5.41 5.70 -13.96
N PHE A 122 -5.02 6.90 -13.53
CA PHE A 122 -5.92 8.05 -13.49
C PHE A 122 -6.41 8.47 -14.89
N VAL A 123 -5.50 8.53 -15.86
CA VAL A 123 -5.85 8.84 -17.26
C VAL A 123 -6.83 7.80 -17.81
N LEU A 124 -6.57 6.51 -17.59
CA LEU A 124 -7.48 5.44 -18.01
C LEU A 124 -8.84 5.56 -17.33
N ALA A 125 -8.88 5.84 -16.02
CA ALA A 125 -10.15 6.06 -15.31
C ALA A 125 -10.96 7.21 -15.93
N GLN A 126 -10.31 8.31 -16.28
CA GLN A 126 -10.95 9.46 -16.94
C GLN A 126 -11.47 9.12 -18.34
N VAL A 127 -10.68 8.42 -19.14
CA VAL A 127 -11.08 7.99 -20.50
C VAL A 127 -12.29 7.05 -20.42
N PHE A 128 -12.33 6.15 -19.43
CA PHE A 128 -13.48 5.28 -19.21
C PHE A 128 -14.72 6.07 -18.77
N ALA A 129 -14.57 7.05 -17.87
CA ALA A 129 -15.68 7.91 -17.45
C ALA A 129 -16.27 8.67 -18.65
N GLU A 130 -15.40 9.24 -19.49
CA GLU A 130 -15.84 9.96 -20.68
C GLU A 130 -16.50 9.02 -21.71
N GLY A 131 -15.94 7.83 -21.92
CA GLY A 131 -16.53 6.81 -22.79
C GLY A 131 -17.92 6.36 -22.34
N THR A 132 -18.16 6.27 -21.03
CA THR A 132 -19.50 5.95 -20.49
C THR A 132 -20.49 7.08 -20.74
N ARG A 133 -20.06 8.35 -20.58
CA ARG A 133 -20.90 9.52 -20.86
C ARG A 133 -21.32 9.57 -22.34
N MET A 134 -20.39 9.28 -23.26
CA MET A 134 -20.69 9.24 -24.68
C MET A 134 -21.68 8.13 -25.06
N ARG A 135 -21.63 6.98 -24.38
CA ARG A 135 -22.60 5.89 -24.58
C ARG A 135 -23.99 6.29 -24.09
N ASP A 136 -24.08 6.90 -22.91
CA ASP A 136 -25.36 7.35 -22.34
C ASP A 136 -26.03 8.40 -23.25
N ASP A 137 -25.24 9.33 -23.82
CA ASP A 137 -25.71 10.33 -24.77
C ASP A 137 -26.30 9.69 -26.06
N LEU A 138 -25.72 8.57 -26.54
CA LEU A 138 -26.19 7.86 -27.73
C LEU A 138 -27.47 7.06 -27.47
N GLU A 139 -27.58 6.40 -26.32
CA GLU A 139 -28.77 5.63 -25.93
C GLU A 139 -29.99 6.53 -25.69
N GLY A 140 -29.80 7.82 -25.36
CA GLY A 140 -30.88 8.80 -25.16
C GLY A 140 -31.43 9.45 -26.45
N THR A 141 -30.92 9.11 -27.63
CA THR A 141 -31.33 9.71 -28.92
C THR A 141 -32.28 8.85 -29.76
N VAL A 142 -32.70 7.68 -29.24
CA VAL A 142 -33.67 6.77 -29.85
C VAL A 142 -35.06 6.88 -29.23
#